data_AF-A0A8S3G2L4-F1
#
_entry.id   AF-A0A8S3G2L4-F1
#
_cell.length_a   1.000
_cell.length_b   1.000
_cell.length_c   1.000
_cell.angle_alpha   90.00
_cell.angle_beta   90.00
_cell.angle_gamma   90.00
#
_symmetry.space_group_name_H-M   'P 1'
#
loop_
_entity.id
_entity.type
_entity.pdbx_description
1 polymer ?
#
loop_
_entity_poly.entity_id
_entity_poly.type
_entity_poly.pdbx_seq_one_letter_code
_entity_poly.pdbx_strand_id
1 'polypeptide(L)'
;EPLMEEYSIAAQVWKLSSVDMCELARNSVLMSGFSHEVKMYWLGSNYQEPGVVGNDIRRTNVPAIRIAYRYEAFCEELNILSLAYKSRQEVSYQ
;
A
#
# COMPACT_ATOMS: atom_id res chain seq x y z
N GLU A 1 -9.82 -8.13 -22.34
CA GLU A 1 -8.39 -7.80 -22.21
C GLU A 1 -7.74 -8.76 -21.21
N PRO A 2 -6.52 -9.25 -21.48
CA PRO A 2 -5.90 -10.33 -20.70
C PRO A 2 -5.72 -9.97 -19.21
N LEU A 3 -5.35 -8.72 -18.89
CA LEU A 3 -5.20 -8.28 -17.51
C LEU A 3 -6.52 -8.31 -16.73
N MET A 4 -7.61 -7.84 -17.34
CA MET A 4 -8.93 -7.81 -16.70
C MET A 4 -9.46 -9.21 -16.40
N GLU A 5 -9.09 -10.20 -17.23
CA GLU A 5 -9.44 -11.60 -17.03
C GLU A 5 -8.70 -12.18 -15.81
N GLU A 6 -7.39 -11.96 -15.71
CA GLU A 6 -6.59 -12.39 -14.55
C GLU A 6 -7.11 -11.81 -13.24
N TYR A 7 -7.41 -10.50 -13.24
CA TYR A 7 -7.98 -9.81 -12.07
C TYR A 7 -9.36 -10.38 -11.69
N SER A 8 -10.19 -10.69 -12.68
CA SER A 8 -11.52 -11.28 -12.45
C SER A 8 -11.43 -12.68 -11.83
N ILE A 9 -10.51 -13.52 -12.34
CA ILE A 9 -10.25 -14.85 -11.80
C ILE A 9 -9.71 -14.75 -10.37
N ALA A 10 -8.69 -13.91 -10.13
CA ALA A 10 -8.12 -13.71 -8.81
C ALA A 10 -9.16 -13.22 -7.79
N ALA A 11 -10.02 -12.28 -8.18
CA ALA A 11 -11.09 -11.79 -7.32
C ALA A 11 -12.06 -12.90 -6.91
N GLN A 12 -12.44 -13.77 -7.86
CA GLN A 12 -13.33 -14.90 -7.59
C GLN A 12 -12.68 -15.96 -6.70
N VAL A 13 -11.44 -16.34 -7.01
CA VAL A 13 -10.71 -17.40 -6.30
C VAL A 13 -10.39 -16.99 -4.86
N TRP A 14 -9.92 -15.77 -4.64
CA TRP A 14 -9.52 -15.27 -3.33
C TRP A 14 -10.57 -14.43 -2.60
N LYS A 15 -11.78 -14.34 -3.18
CA LYS A 15 -12.90 -13.56 -2.62
C LYS A 15 -12.53 -12.11 -2.35
N LEU A 16 -11.80 -11.50 -3.28
CA LEU A 16 -11.37 -10.10 -3.16
C LEU A 16 -12.57 -9.17 -3.34
N SER A 17 -12.69 -8.20 -2.44
CA SER A 17 -13.67 -7.12 -2.57
C SER A 17 -13.25 -6.11 -3.63
N SER A 18 -14.16 -5.21 -4.02
CA SER A 18 -13.82 -4.08 -4.88
C SER A 18 -12.71 -3.20 -4.29
N VAL A 19 -12.68 -3.05 -2.96
CA VAL A 19 -11.61 -2.30 -2.27
C VAL A 19 -10.26 -3.00 -2.41
N ASP A 20 -10.21 -4.32 -2.29
CA ASP A 20 -8.97 -5.09 -2.47
C ASP A 20 -8.44 -4.95 -3.90
N MET A 21 -9.34 -5.00 -4.89
CA MET A 21 -8.98 -4.84 -6.29
C MET A 21 -8.45 -3.43 -6.60
N CYS A 22 -9.09 -2.39 -6.05
CA CYS A 22 -8.62 -1.02 -6.17
C CYS A 22 -7.27 -0.81 -5.47
N GLU A 23 -7.06 -1.42 -4.30
CA GLU A 23 -5.79 -1.38 -3.57
C GLU A 23 -4.67 -2.05 -4.38
N LEU A 24 -4.93 -3.22 -4.98
CA LEU A 24 -4.00 -3.91 -5.87
C LEU A 24 -3.65 -3.09 -7.11
N ALA A 25 -4.65 -2.49 -7.76
CA ALA A 25 -4.44 -1.64 -8.92
C ALA A 25 -3.60 -0.39 -8.57
N ARG A 26 -3.92 0.28 -7.45
CA ARG A 26 -3.14 1.41 -6.92
C ARG A 26 -1.68 1.03 -6.72
N ASN A 27 -1.43 -0.10 -6.05
CA ASN A 27 -0.06 -0.54 -5.74
C ASN A 27 0.71 -0.95 -7.00
N SER A 28 0.02 -1.52 -8.00
CA SER A 28 0.63 -1.84 -9.30
C SER A 28 1.16 -0.59 -10.00
N VAL A 29 0.42 0.51 -10.00
CA VAL A 29 0.90 1.81 -10.52
C VAL A 29 2.09 2.32 -9.71
N LEU A 30 2.03 2.23 -8.38
CA LEU A 30 3.11 2.66 -7.49
C LEU A 30 4.43 1.93 -7.78
N MET A 31 4.37 0.61 -7.95
CA MET A 31 5.53 -0.26 -8.18
C MET A 31 6.03 -0.29 -9.64
N SER A 32 5.23 0.22 -10.58
CA SER A 32 5.60 0.27 -11.99
C SER A 32 6.80 1.18 -12.28
N GLY A 33 7.34 1.06 -13.50
CA GLY A 33 8.37 1.96 -14.03
C GLY A 33 7.84 3.25 -14.69
N PHE A 34 6.56 3.60 -14.53
CA PHE A 34 6.01 4.82 -15.15
C PHE A 34 6.67 6.10 -14.62
N SER A 35 6.67 7.15 -15.44
CA SER A 35 7.19 8.46 -15.03
C SER A 35 6.39 9.06 -13.87
N HIS A 36 7.02 10.00 -13.16
CA HIS A 36 6.39 10.67 -12.02
C HIS A 36 5.09 11.38 -12.43
N GLU A 37 5.05 12.01 -13.60
CA GLU A 37 3.90 12.74 -14.11
C GLU A 37 2.70 11.81 -14.36
N VAL A 38 2.96 10.62 -14.88
CA VAL A 38 1.92 9.59 -15.11
C VAL A 38 1.38 9.06 -13.78
N LYS A 39 2.28 8.74 -12.83
CA LYS A 39 1.87 8.28 -11.50
C LYS A 39 1.07 9.35 -10.76
N MET A 40 1.50 10.60 -10.82
CA MET A 40 0.76 11.73 -10.26
C MET A 40 -0.61 11.89 -10.91
N TYR A 41 -0.71 11.73 -12.23
CA TYR A 41 -1.98 11.78 -12.94
C TYR A 41 -2.95 10.65 -12.54
N TRP A 42 -2.46 9.45 -12.24
CA TRP A 42 -3.34 8.33 -11.84
C TRP A 42 -3.59 8.23 -10.34
N LEU A 43 -2.67 8.66 -9.49
CA LEU A 43 -2.74 8.46 -8.03
C LEU A 43 -3.03 9.74 -7.24
N GLY A 44 -2.74 10.91 -7.82
CA GLY A 44 -2.84 12.21 -7.17
C GLY A 44 -1.48 12.88 -6.95
N SER A 45 -1.48 14.19 -6.71
CA SER A 45 -0.26 14.99 -6.50
C SER A 45 0.59 14.51 -5.32
N ASN A 46 -0.06 14.02 -4.28
CA ASN A 46 0.60 13.69 -3.02
C ASN A 46 0.95 12.22 -2.90
N TYR A 47 0.94 11.43 -3.99
CA TYR A 47 1.01 9.96 -3.92
C TYR A 47 2.26 9.38 -3.23
N GLN A 48 3.31 10.19 -3.06
CA GLN A 48 4.55 9.82 -2.37
C GLN A 48 4.47 9.99 -0.85
N GLU A 49 3.48 10.71 -0.34
CA GLU A 49 3.28 10.89 1.09
C GLU A 49 2.82 9.58 1.75
N PRO A 50 3.27 9.29 2.99
CA PRO A 50 2.87 8.10 3.70
C PRO A 50 1.41 8.18 4.20
N GLY A 51 0.81 7.01 4.40
CA GLY A 51 -0.53 6.88 4.98
C GLY A 51 -1.63 7.54 4.14
N VAL A 52 -2.65 8.05 4.82
CA VAL A 52 -3.87 8.60 4.18
C VAL A 52 -3.57 9.83 3.33
N VAL A 53 -2.55 10.61 3.71
CA VAL A 53 -2.18 11.86 3.02
C VAL A 53 -1.78 11.60 1.57
N GLY A 54 -1.15 10.46 1.28
CA GLY A 54 -0.77 10.05 -0.07
C GLY A 54 -1.83 9.28 -0.85
N ASN A 55 -3.09 9.33 -0.43
CA ASN A 55 -4.18 8.68 -1.11
C ASN A 55 -5.30 9.66 -1.48
N ASP A 56 -5.46 9.92 -2.78
CA ASP A 56 -6.65 10.58 -3.32
C ASP A 56 -7.70 9.52 -3.69
N ILE A 57 -8.73 9.38 -2.85
CA ILE A 57 -9.81 8.41 -3.06
C ILE A 57 -10.55 8.62 -4.38
N ARG A 58 -10.59 9.86 -4.91
CA ARG A 58 -11.28 10.15 -6.19
C ARG A 58 -10.54 9.55 -7.38
N ARG A 59 -9.27 9.18 -7.20
CA ARG A 59 -8.42 8.58 -8.23
C ARG A 59 -8.18 7.09 -7.99
N THR A 60 -7.97 6.68 -6.73
CA THR A 60 -7.60 5.31 -6.39
C THR A 60 -8.79 4.43 -6.03
N ASN A 61 -9.92 5.03 -5.64
CA ASN A 61 -11.10 4.34 -5.09
C ASN A 61 -10.80 3.46 -3.86
N VAL A 62 -9.67 3.70 -3.18
CA VAL A 62 -9.32 3.02 -1.93
C VAL A 62 -9.77 3.91 -0.74
N PRO A 63 -10.66 3.42 0.14
CA PRO A 63 -11.11 4.16 1.30
C PRO A 63 -9.97 4.56 2.24
N ALA A 64 -10.04 5.77 2.81
CA ALA A 64 -9.03 6.28 3.74
C ALA A 64 -8.79 5.34 4.93
N ILE A 65 -9.86 4.69 5.45
CA ILE A 65 -9.73 3.74 6.57
C ILE A 65 -8.88 2.51 6.23
N ARG A 66 -8.95 2.01 4.98
CA ARG A 66 -8.09 0.91 4.51
C ARG A 66 -6.62 1.34 4.53
N ILE A 67 -6.32 2.53 4.00
CA ILE A 67 -4.96 3.08 3.96
C ILE A 67 -4.43 3.36 5.38
N ALA A 68 -5.26 3.94 6.25
CA ALA A 68 -4.90 4.19 7.64
C ALA A 68 -4.51 2.90 8.35
N TYR A 69 -5.35 1.87 8.28
CA TYR A 69 -5.07 0.57 8.87
C TYR A 69 -3.76 -0.05 8.37
N ARG A 70 -3.52 -0.03 7.05
CA ARG A 70 -2.26 -0.53 6.46
C ARG A 70 -1.04 0.20 6.99
N TYR A 71 -1.14 1.53 7.09
CA TYR A 71 -0.04 2.36 7.55
C TYR A 71 0.25 2.20 9.04
N GLU A 72 -0.80 2.12 9.87
CA GLU A 72 -0.70 1.85 11.30
C GLU A 72 -0.06 0.48 11.57
N ALA A 73 -0.54 -0.57 10.88
CA ALA A 73 0.03 -1.91 11.00
C ALA A 73 1.52 -1.94 10.61
N PHE A 74 1.89 -1.27 9.51
CA PHE A 74 3.28 -1.16 9.09
C PHE A 74 4.16 -0.44 10.13
N CYS A 75 3.67 0.67 10.69
CA CYS A 75 4.41 1.40 11.73
C CYS A 75 4.58 0.56 13.01
N GLU A 76 3.56 -0.20 13.39
CA GLU A 76 3.61 -1.11 14.53
C GLU A 76 4.64 -2.23 14.31
N GLU A 77 4.62 -2.88 13.14
CA GLU A 77 5.60 -3.91 12.77
C GLU A 77 7.04 -3.36 12.80
N LEU A 78 7.26 -2.16 12.25
CA LEU A 78 8.57 -1.49 12.32
C LEU A 78 8.99 -1.17 13.75
N ASN A 79 8.06 -0.73 14.60
CA ASN A 79 8.33 -0.44 16.00
C ASN A 79 8.78 -1.70 16.74
N ILE A 80 8.09 -2.83 16.53
CA ILE A 80 8.47 -4.13 17.09
C ILE A 80 9.90 -4.51 16.68
N LEU A 81 10.24 -4.37 15.39
CA LEU A 81 11.59 -4.66 14.90
C LEU A 81 12.65 -3.71 15.50
N SER A 82 12.33 -2.42 15.63
CA SER A 82 13.23 -1.44 16.23
C SER A 82 13.51 -1.76 17.70
N LEU A 83 12.48 -2.13 18.47
CA LEU A 83 12.62 -2.54 19.87
C LEU A 83 13.46 -3.82 20.01
N ALA A 84 13.19 -4.83 19.17
CA ALA A 84 13.96 -6.07 19.15
C ALA A 84 15.43 -5.84 18.78
N TYR A 85 15.71 -4.90 17.88
CA TYR A 85 17.08 -4.51 17.54
C TYR A 85 17.80 -3.84 18.71
N LYS A 86 17.14 -2.91 19.40
CA LYS A 86 17.71 -2.19 20.56
C LYS A 86 18.01 -3.13 21.73
N SER A 87 17.07 -4.03 22.07
CA SER A 87 17.29 -5.00 23.16
C SER A 87 18.45 -5.95 22.87
N ARG A 88 18.66 -6.33 21.60
CA ARG A 88 19.81 -7.16 21.20
C ARG A 88 21.14 -6.44 21.35
N GLN A 89 21.18 -5.14 21.06
CA GLN A 89 22.40 -4.35 21.27
C GLN A 89 22.75 -4.26 22.75
N GLU A 90 21.78 -3.97 23.61
CA GLU A 90 22.00 -3.87 25.06
C GLU A 90 22.57 -5.16 25.67
N VAL A 91 22.11 -6.33 25.21
CA VAL A 91 22.65 -7.64 25.62
C VAL A 91 24.08 -7.88 25.09
N SER A 92 24.47 -7.29 23.96
CA SER A 92 25.81 -7.44 23.38
C SER A 92 26.87 -6.55 24.04
N TYR A 93 26.46 -5.52 24.78
CA TYR A 93 27.35 -4.61 25.52
C TYR A 93 27.39 -4.91 27.04
N GLN A 94 26.70 -5.96 27.49
CA GLN A 94 26.81 -6.56 28.82
C GLN A 94 27.64 -7.84 28.76
#